data_AF-A0A7T0BTF2-F1
#
_entry.id   AF-A0A7T0BTF2-F1
#
_cell.length_a   1.000
_cell.length_b   1.000
_cell.length_c   1.000
_cell.angle_alpha   90.00
_cell.angle_beta   90.00
_cell.angle_gamma   90.00
#
_symmetry.space_group_name_H-M   'P 1'
#
loop_
_entity.id
_entity.type
_entity.pdbx_description
1 polymer ?
#
loop_
_entity_poly.entity_id
_entity_poly.type
_entity_poly.pdbx_seq_one_letter_code
_entity_poly.pdbx_strand_id
1 'polypeptide(L)'
;MWVREGECHQCGECCQTVNITAVRDVTLRQHGSLEELRLYMKYRGIRVVGEDVEKNSLFYEISIPCDQLTEDNQCKVHDSPEKPLLCLKYPEEPGDIPQCGYRFKKDSFI
;
A
#
# COMPACT_ATOMS: atom_id res chain seq x y z
N MET A 1 4.44 7.63 14.52
CA MET A 1 3.33 6.93 13.81
C MET A 1 2.71 7.91 12.80
N TRP A 2 2.06 7.46 11.72
CA TRP A 2 1.38 8.37 10.79
C TRP A 2 -0.09 8.53 11.18
N VAL A 3 -0.56 9.76 11.28
CA VAL A 3 -1.99 10.07 11.43
C VAL A 3 -2.53 10.40 10.04
N ARG A 4 -3.53 9.61 9.61
CA ARG A 4 -4.22 9.79 8.32
C ARG A 4 -5.41 10.71 8.48
N GLU A 5 -5.48 11.73 7.63
CA GLU A 5 -6.56 12.70 7.54
C GLU A 5 -7.15 12.73 6.12
N GLY A 6 -8.35 13.29 5.98
CA GLY A 6 -9.05 13.41 4.71
C GLY A 6 -9.89 12.17 4.37
N GLU A 7 -10.37 12.12 3.14
CA GLU A 7 -11.27 11.08 2.65
C GLU A 7 -10.96 10.72 1.20
N CYS A 8 -11.41 9.54 0.78
CA CYS A 8 -11.35 9.16 -0.62
C CYS A 8 -12.29 10.08 -1.41
N HIS A 9 -11.78 10.64 -2.50
CA HIS A 9 -12.54 11.49 -3.43
C HIS A 9 -12.52 10.93 -4.85
N GLN A 10 -12.47 9.60 -4.98
CA GLN A 10 -12.56 8.87 -6.25
C GLN A 10 -11.43 9.17 -7.27
N CYS A 11 -10.24 9.54 -6.82
CA CYS A 11 -9.12 9.87 -7.72
C CYS A 11 -8.43 8.67 -8.39
N GLY A 12 -8.68 7.44 -7.91
CA GLY A 12 -8.13 6.21 -8.48
C GLY A 12 -6.65 5.92 -8.22
N GLU A 13 -5.85 6.92 -7.81
CA GLU A 13 -4.40 6.78 -7.63
C GLU A 13 -4.00 5.66 -6.66
N CYS A 14 -4.67 5.55 -5.51
CA CYS A 14 -4.41 4.49 -4.54
C CYS A 14 -4.96 3.12 -4.97
N CYS A 15 -5.77 3.06 -6.04
CA CYS A 15 -6.33 1.83 -6.56
C CYS A 15 -5.46 1.17 -7.64
N GLN A 16 -4.36 1.82 -8.06
CA GLN A 16 -3.49 1.30 -9.13
C GLN A 16 -2.51 0.22 -8.65
N THR A 17 -2.25 0.18 -7.34
CA THR A 17 -1.31 -0.77 -6.74
C THR A 17 -1.86 -1.32 -5.43
N VAL A 18 -1.43 -2.53 -5.09
CA VAL A 18 -1.71 -3.16 -3.80
C VAL A 18 -0.44 -3.13 -2.97
N ASN A 19 -0.47 -2.45 -1.83
CA ASN A 19 0.58 -2.49 -0.83
C ASN A 19 0.31 -3.62 0.18
N ILE A 20 1.35 -4.40 0.49
CA ILE A 20 1.29 -5.53 1.42
C ILE A 20 2.41 -5.37 2.44
N THR A 21 2.05 -5.49 3.72
CA THR A 21 3.02 -5.54 4.81
C THR A 21 3.27 -6.99 5.23
N ALA A 22 4.53 -7.39 5.31
CA ALA A 22 4.97 -8.69 5.79
C ALA A 22 5.84 -8.55 7.05
N VAL A 23 5.89 -9.61 7.86
CA VAL A 23 6.80 -9.65 9.02
C VAL A 23 8.23 -9.84 8.49
N ARG A 24 9.09 -8.87 8.78
CA ARG A 24 10.44 -8.77 8.21
C ARG A 24 11.29 -9.99 8.53
N ASP A 25 11.48 -10.28 9.81
CA ASP A 25 12.42 -11.31 10.24
C ASP A 25 12.00 -12.72 9.82
N VAL A 26 10.70 -13.00 9.77
CA VAL A 26 10.16 -14.27 9.26
C VAL A 26 10.48 -14.40 7.77
N THR A 27 10.22 -13.33 7.01
CA THR A 27 10.51 -13.30 5.57
C THR A 27 12.00 -13.46 5.29
N LEU A 28 12.86 -12.69 5.99
CA LEU A 28 14.30 -12.76 5.75
C LEU A 28 14.88 -14.12 6.16
N ARG A 29 14.36 -14.76 7.21
CA ARG A 29 14.75 -16.13 7.56
C ARG A 29 14.38 -17.13 6.45
N GLN A 30 13.23 -16.96 5.82
CA GLN A 30 12.78 -17.81 4.72
C GLN A 30 13.62 -17.63 3.44
N HIS A 31 14.02 -16.39 3.14
CA HIS A 31 14.68 -16.05 1.87
C HIS A 31 16.20 -15.85 2.00
N GLY A 32 16.77 -15.90 3.21
CA GLY A 32 18.20 -15.78 3.48
C GLY A 32 18.71 -14.35 3.55
N SER A 33 18.33 -13.48 2.60
CA SER A 33 18.72 -12.08 2.58
C SER A 33 17.67 -11.19 1.92
N LEU A 34 17.78 -9.87 2.13
CA LEU A 34 16.93 -8.88 1.46
C LEU A 34 17.18 -8.84 -0.05
N GLU A 35 18.40 -9.14 -0.49
CA GLU A 35 18.77 -9.20 -1.90
C GLU A 35 18.11 -10.39 -2.61
N GLU A 36 18.22 -11.58 -2.02
CA GLU A 36 17.57 -12.80 -2.54
C GLU A 36 16.04 -12.65 -2.56
N LEU A 37 15.48 -12.06 -1.50
CA LEU A 37 14.06 -11.73 -1.45
C LEU A 37 13.65 -10.82 -2.61
N ARG A 38 14.39 -9.72 -2.86
CA ARG A 38 14.11 -8.79 -3.96
C ARG A 38 14.15 -9.48 -5.31
N LEU A 39 15.13 -10.34 -5.56
CA LEU A 39 15.24 -11.12 -6.79
C LEU A 39 14.05 -12.08 -6.95
N TYR A 40 13.74 -12.84 -5.91
CA TYR A 40 12.63 -13.81 -5.90
C TYR A 40 11.26 -13.15 -6.15
N MET A 41 11.00 -12.00 -5.50
CA MET A 41 9.76 -11.25 -5.64
C MET A 41 9.65 -10.60 -7.03
N LYS A 42 10.76 -10.08 -7.57
CA LYS A 42 10.81 -9.51 -8.91
C LYS A 42 10.35 -10.50 -10.00
N TYR A 43 10.67 -11.79 -9.87
CA TYR A 43 10.20 -12.82 -10.82
C TYR A 43 8.68 -12.96 -10.89
N ARG A 44 7.95 -12.43 -9.89
CA ARG A 44 6.49 -12.45 -9.80
C ARG A 44 5.85 -11.07 -9.97
N GLY A 45 6.63 -10.06 -10.37
CA GLY A 45 6.16 -8.69 -10.51
C GLY A 45 5.87 -7.98 -9.18
N ILE A 46 6.42 -8.48 -8.06
CA ILE A 46 6.26 -7.89 -6.74
C ILE A 46 7.52 -7.05 -6.43
N ARG A 47 7.32 -5.81 -6.00
CA ARG A 47 8.41 -4.89 -5.64
C ARG A 47 8.56 -4.87 -4.12
N VAL A 48 9.78 -5.00 -3.61
CA VAL A 48 10.09 -4.67 -2.21
C VAL A 48 10.38 -3.18 -2.15
N VAL A 49 9.47 -2.41 -1.59
CA VAL A 49 9.51 -0.93 -1.63
C VAL A 49 10.07 -0.31 -0.36
N GLY A 50 10.19 -1.07 0.74
CA GLY A 50 10.84 -0.60 1.96
C GLY A 50 10.84 -1.61 3.09
N GLU A 51 11.42 -1.19 4.23
CA GLU A 51 11.40 -1.92 5.49
C GLU A 51 11.31 -0.93 6.66
N ASP A 52 10.68 -1.35 7.75
CA ASP A 52 10.73 -0.70 9.06
C ASP A 52 11.32 -1.73 10.05
N VAL A 53 12.61 -1.57 10.36
CA VAL A 53 13.36 -2.52 11.20
C VAL A 53 12.86 -2.48 12.64
N GLU A 54 12.51 -1.30 13.16
CA GLU A 54 12.02 -1.13 14.53
C GLU A 54 10.67 -1.81 14.72
N LYS A 55 9.80 -1.74 13.71
CA LYS A 55 8.49 -2.40 13.71
C LYS A 55 8.49 -3.80 13.10
N ASN A 56 9.65 -4.37 12.78
CA ASN A 56 9.79 -5.69 12.16
C ASN A 56 8.89 -5.87 10.91
N SER A 57 8.81 -4.85 10.05
CA SER A 57 7.92 -4.80 8.89
C SER A 57 8.69 -4.70 7.57
N LEU A 58 8.21 -5.39 6.53
CA LEU A 58 8.63 -5.28 5.14
C LEU A 58 7.46 -4.82 4.29
N PHE A 59 7.70 -3.90 3.38
CA PHE A 59 6.68 -3.33 2.51
C PHE A 59 6.86 -3.83 1.09
N TYR A 60 5.81 -4.45 0.56
CA TYR A 60 5.72 -4.88 -0.82
C TYR A 60 4.68 -4.08 -1.56
N GLU A 61 4.91 -3.90 -2.85
CA GLU A 61 3.94 -3.35 -3.76
C GLU A 61 3.76 -4.29 -4.95
N ILE A 62 2.51 -4.52 -5.32
CA ILE A 62 2.14 -5.25 -6.52
C ILE A 62 1.40 -4.29 -7.44
N SER A 63 1.92 -4.10 -8.67
CA SER A 63 1.35 -3.20 -9.67
C SER A 63 0.16 -3.84 -10.39
N ILE A 64 -0.87 -4.20 -9.61
CA ILE A 64 -2.15 -4.71 -10.11
C ILE A 64 -3.23 -3.69 -9.77
N PRO A 65 -3.90 -3.08 -10.76
CA PRO A 65 -4.99 -2.16 -10.51
C PRO A 65 -6.23 -2.90 -10.00
N CYS A 66 -7.02 -2.22 -9.19
CA CYS A 66 -8.34 -2.68 -8.77
C CYS A 66 -9.26 -2.87 -9.97
N ASP A 67 -10.04 -3.95 -9.98
CA ASP A 67 -11.03 -4.26 -11.01
C ASP A 67 -12.23 -3.29 -11.04
N GLN A 68 -12.44 -2.57 -9.93
CA GLN A 68 -13.41 -1.49 -9.82
C GLN A 68 -12.89 -0.15 -10.31
N LEU A 69 -11.63 -0.06 -10.76
CA LEU A 69 -11.08 1.15 -11.39
C LEU A 69 -11.52 1.23 -12.85
N THR A 70 -12.08 2.36 -13.27
CA THR A 70 -12.41 2.63 -14.68
C THR A 70 -11.18 3.09 -15.46
N GLU A 71 -11.29 3.09 -16.80
CA GLU A 71 -10.24 3.64 -17.67
C GLU A 71 -9.97 5.13 -17.40
N ASP A 72 -10.99 5.86 -16.92
CA ASP A 72 -10.89 7.26 -16.48
C ASP A 72 -10.34 7.44 -15.06
N ASN A 73 -9.76 6.38 -14.47
CA ASN A 73 -9.17 6.37 -13.12
C ASN A 73 -10.19 6.69 -12.01
N GLN A 74 -11.45 6.26 -12.17
CA GLN A 74 -12.51 6.45 -11.17
C GLN A 74 -12.95 5.12 -10.56
N CYS A 75 -13.33 5.13 -9.28
CA CYS A 75 -13.83 3.95 -8.59
C CYS A 75 -15.33 3.76 -8.85
N LYS A 76 -15.72 2.64 -9.46
CA LYS A 76 -17.12 2.29 -9.78
C LYS A 76 -18.01 2.15 -8.53
N VAL A 77 -17.42 1.74 -7.41
CA VAL A 77 -18.13 1.46 -6.15
C VAL A 77 -17.93 2.54 -5.10
N HIS A 78 -17.50 3.76 -5.49
CA HIS A 78 -17.13 4.81 -4.53
C HIS A 78 -18.21 5.09 -3.47
N ASP A 79 -19.46 5.26 -3.89
CA ASP A 79 -20.61 5.53 -2.99
C ASP A 79 -21.52 4.31 -2.83
N SER A 80 -21.00 3.11 -3.10
CA SER A 80 -21.76 1.86 -3.05
C SER A 80 -21.54 1.12 -1.73
N PRO A 81 -22.56 0.40 -1.21
CA PRO A 81 -22.36 -0.55 -0.10
C PRO A 81 -21.43 -1.71 -0.45
N GLU A 82 -21.14 -1.94 -1.73
CA GLU A 82 -20.15 -2.94 -2.18
C GLU A 82 -18.70 -2.54 -1.88
N LYS A 83 -18.45 -1.27 -1.56
CA LYS A 83 -17.11 -0.78 -1.20
C LYS A 83 -16.65 -1.47 0.10
N PRO A 84 -15.56 -2.26 0.07
CA PRO A 84 -15.12 -2.96 1.27
C PRO A 84 -14.56 -1.96 2.28
N LEU A 85 -14.69 -2.29 3.58
CA LEU A 85 -14.14 -1.48 4.68
C LEU A 85 -12.64 -1.22 4.55
N LEU A 86 -11.90 -2.13 3.92
CA LEU A 86 -10.47 -1.96 3.67
C LEU A 86 -10.18 -0.72 2.81
N CYS A 87 -11.00 -0.43 1.79
CA CYS A 87 -10.84 0.77 0.96
C CYS A 87 -11.00 2.06 1.78
N LEU A 88 -11.73 2.03 2.89
CA LEU A 88 -11.87 3.19 3.78
C LEU A 88 -10.62 3.44 4.63
N LYS A 89 -9.78 2.42 4.81
CA LYS A 89 -8.53 2.50 5.58
C LYS A 89 -7.31 2.75 4.70
N TYR A 90 -7.41 2.43 3.41
CA TYR A 90 -6.33 2.59 2.46
C TYR A 90 -6.24 4.03 1.91
N PRO A 91 -5.03 4.57 1.69
CA PRO A 91 -3.74 4.03 2.09
C PRO A 91 -3.50 4.22 3.59
N GLU A 92 -2.77 3.30 4.23
CA GLU A 92 -2.49 3.36 5.68
C GLU A 92 -1.28 4.23 6.03
N GLU A 93 -0.38 4.47 5.08
CA GLU A 93 0.84 5.25 5.22
C GLU A 93 1.08 6.12 3.98
N PRO A 94 1.88 7.20 4.09
CA PRO A 94 2.22 8.00 2.92
C PRO A 94 3.00 7.15 1.91
N GLY A 95 2.55 7.19 0.66
CA GLY A 95 3.27 6.66 -0.49
C GLY A 95 3.40 7.72 -1.58
N ASP A 96 4.04 7.33 -2.68
CA ASP A 96 4.16 8.17 -3.89
C ASP A 96 2.84 8.19 -4.67
N ILE A 97 1.78 8.74 -4.05
CA ILE A 97 0.43 8.84 -4.60
C ILE A 97 0.16 10.32 -4.90
N PRO A 98 0.39 10.79 -6.13
CA PRO A 98 0.51 12.21 -6.43
C PRO A 98 -0.80 12.99 -6.25
N GLN A 99 -1.95 12.35 -6.46
CA GLN A 99 -3.27 12.99 -6.35
C GLN A 99 -4.19 12.17 -5.46
N CYS A 100 -3.95 12.18 -4.15
CA CYS A 100 -4.83 11.52 -3.17
C CYS A 100 -5.53 12.54 -2.26
N GLY A 101 -6.81 12.28 -1.95
CA GLY A 101 -7.56 13.04 -0.95
C GLY A 101 -7.08 12.79 0.48
N TYR A 102 -6.34 11.70 0.71
CA TYR A 102 -5.71 11.41 1.99
C TYR A 102 -4.41 12.16 2.18
N ARG A 103 -4.19 12.62 3.43
CA ARG A 103 -2.95 13.27 3.87
C ARG A 103 -2.43 12.58 5.11
N PHE A 104 -1.11 12.63 5.30
CA PHE A 104 -0.44 11.98 6.42
C PHE A 104 0.41 12.97 7.18
N LYS A 105 0.23 13.02 8.49
CA LYS A 105 1.08 13.79 9.41
C LYS A 105 1.87 12.84 10.29
N LYS A 106 3.14 13.15 10.53
CA LYS A 106 3.90 12.45 11.58
C LYS A 106 3.28 12.83 12.91
N ASP A 107 2.85 11.83 13.66
CA ASP A 107 2.45 12.00 15.04
C ASP A 107 3.69 12.43 15.84
N SER A 108 3.66 13.66 16.35
CA SER A 108 4.78 14.29 17.06
C SER A 108 4.80 13.95 18.55
N PHE A 109 3.81 13.20 19.04
CA PHE A 109 3.62 12.91 20.46
C PHE A 109 4.09 11.51 20.89
N ILE A 110 4.86 10.82 20.03
CA ILE A 110 5.57 9.57 20.33
C ILE A 110 7.01 9.70 19.84
#